data_AF-D4CJ89-F1
#
_entry.id   AF-D4CJ89-F1
#
_cell.length_a   1.000
_cell.length_b   1.000
_cell.length_c   1.000
_cell.angle_alpha   90.00
_cell.angle_beta   90.00
_cell.angle_gamma   90.00
#
_symmetry.space_group_name_H-M   'P 1'
#
loop_
_entity.id
_entity.type
_entity.pdbx_description
1 polymer ?
#
loop_
_entity_poly.entity_id
_entity_poly.type
_entity_poly.pdbx_seq_one_letter_code
_entity_poly.pdbx_strand_id
1 'polypeptide(L)'
;MKKSIWKSGIMNAAMGIGIASFIFGAVGFLIDRSSQGNFVLTHYAYSRMFIATILIGIGFGAPSAIYEGSDMPLPLKALVHMGIGCSVYTAAALWAGWIPTGQGLGAMLLYLAGELLLAFLIWLGYAWYYRKLAGKMNQRIREMKED
;
A
#
# COMPACT_ATOMS: atom_id res chain seq x y z
N MET A 1 13.15 -19.15 -14.03
CA MET A 1 13.76 -19.14 -12.68
C MET A 1 12.74 -18.63 -11.66
N LYS A 2 12.24 -19.46 -10.73
CA LYS A 2 11.45 -18.96 -9.59
C LYS A 2 12.36 -18.06 -8.75
N LYS A 3 12.04 -16.76 -8.61
CA LYS A 3 12.73 -15.91 -7.63
C LYS A 3 12.47 -16.49 -6.23
N SER A 4 13.49 -16.49 -5.38
CA SER A 4 13.32 -16.80 -3.96
C SER A 4 12.36 -15.78 -3.35
N ILE A 5 11.33 -16.25 -2.63
CA ILE A 5 10.30 -15.42 -1.98
C ILE A 5 10.93 -14.30 -1.15
N TRP A 6 12.05 -14.58 -0.48
CA TRP A 6 12.79 -13.61 0.33
C TRP A 6 13.37 -12.45 -0.50
N LYS A 7 13.92 -12.75 -1.68
CA LYS A 7 14.46 -11.72 -2.59
C LYS A 7 13.34 -10.85 -3.15
N SER A 8 12.22 -11.46 -3.52
CA SER A 8 11.03 -10.71 -3.96
C SER A 8 10.45 -9.86 -2.83
N GLY A 9 10.39 -10.38 -1.59
CA GLY A 9 9.91 -9.64 -0.42
C GLY A 9 10.68 -8.35 -0.16
N ILE A 10 12.02 -8.41 -0.19
CA ILE A 10 12.88 -7.23 0.02
C ILE A 10 12.69 -6.20 -1.09
N MET A 11 12.69 -6.65 -2.36
CA MET A 11 12.55 -5.76 -3.50
C MET A 11 11.16 -5.10 -3.53
N ASN A 12 10.11 -5.86 -3.21
CA ASN A 12 8.75 -5.36 -3.16
C ASN A 12 8.55 -4.43 -1.96
N ALA A 13 9.23 -4.65 -0.83
CA ALA A 13 9.25 -3.70 0.28
C ALA A 13 9.85 -2.34 -0.13
N ALA A 14 10.97 -2.35 -0.87
CA ALA A 14 11.57 -1.11 -1.39
C ALA A 14 10.62 -0.36 -2.34
N MET A 15 9.93 -1.10 -3.24
CA MET A 15 8.89 -0.51 -4.10
C MET A 15 7.72 0.04 -3.29
N GLY A 16 7.26 -0.70 -2.28
CA GLY A 16 6.19 -0.29 -1.37
C GLY A 16 6.52 0.98 -0.60
N ILE A 17 7.76 1.11 -0.11
CA ILE A 17 8.27 2.35 0.51
C ILE A 17 8.22 3.51 -0.49
N GLY A 18 8.65 3.29 -1.74
CA GLY A 18 8.61 4.31 -2.79
C GLY A 18 7.20 4.80 -3.08
N ILE A 19 6.24 3.88 -3.22
CA ILE A 19 4.82 4.21 -3.44
C ILE A 19 4.24 4.95 -2.22
N ALA A 20 4.46 4.44 -1.01
CA ALA A 20 3.97 5.07 0.22
C ALA A 20 4.54 6.48 0.40
N SER A 21 5.83 6.68 0.10
CA SER A 21 6.49 7.99 0.18
C SER A 21 5.93 8.96 -0.86
N PHE A 22 5.64 8.49 -2.07
CA PHE A 22 4.98 9.32 -3.09
C PHE A 22 3.58 9.76 -2.65
N ILE A 23 2.77 8.84 -2.11
CA ILE A 23 1.44 9.15 -1.59
C ILE A 23 1.55 10.13 -0.41
N PHE A 24 2.47 9.88 0.52
CA PHE A 24 2.72 10.77 1.65
C PHE A 24 3.07 12.19 1.21
N GLY A 25 3.99 12.32 0.22
CA GLY A 25 4.34 13.62 -0.36
C GLY A 25 3.17 14.30 -1.07
N ALA A 26 2.38 13.55 -1.84
CA ALA A 26 1.20 14.08 -2.52
C ALA A 26 0.13 14.58 -1.54
N VAL A 27 -0.15 13.82 -0.48
CA VAL A 27 -1.07 14.23 0.60
C VAL A 27 -0.51 15.44 1.34
N GLY A 28 0.78 15.46 1.66
CA GLY A 28 1.45 16.59 2.28
C GLY A 28 1.34 17.86 1.44
N PHE A 29 1.52 17.77 0.13
CA PHE A 29 1.33 18.89 -0.80
C PHE A 29 -0.11 19.42 -0.80
N LEU A 30 -1.12 18.52 -0.77
CA LEU A 30 -2.52 18.93 -0.68
C LEU A 30 -2.83 19.62 0.65
N ILE A 31 -2.30 19.11 1.77
CA ILE A 31 -2.46 19.71 3.09
C ILE A 31 -1.82 21.10 3.13
N ASP A 32 -0.59 21.24 2.65
CA ASP A 32 0.12 22.52 2.55
C ASP A 32 -0.71 23.55 1.76
N ARG A 33 -1.21 23.15 0.59
CA ARG A 33 -2.03 24.01 -0.26
C ARG A 33 -3.36 24.40 0.40
N SER A 34 -4.01 23.49 1.11
CA SER A 34 -5.27 23.73 1.83
C SER A 34 -5.08 24.62 3.06
N SER A 35 -3.91 24.54 3.69
CA SER A 35 -3.54 25.30 4.89
C SER A 35 -2.91 26.66 4.55
N GLN A 36 -2.90 27.05 3.27
CA GLN A 36 -2.27 28.28 2.77
C GLN A 36 -0.79 28.41 3.17
N GLY A 37 -0.06 27.28 3.18
CA GLY A 37 1.35 27.22 3.58
C GLY A 37 1.60 27.20 5.10
N ASN A 38 0.55 27.24 5.93
CA ASN A 38 0.70 27.18 7.39
C ASN A 38 0.64 25.73 7.89
N PHE A 39 1.79 25.06 7.90
CA PHE A 39 1.92 23.68 8.36
C PHE A 39 2.83 23.58 9.60
N VAL A 40 2.23 23.69 10.79
CA VAL A 40 2.96 23.64 12.07
C VAL A 40 2.99 22.20 12.59
N LEU A 41 4.19 21.64 12.69
CA LEU A 41 4.42 20.29 13.22
C LEU A 41 5.18 20.36 14.54
N THR A 42 4.56 19.87 15.62
CA THR A 42 5.13 19.84 16.96
C THR A 42 5.40 18.41 17.42
N HIS A 43 6.17 18.23 18.51
CA HIS A 43 6.39 16.92 19.15
C HIS A 43 6.81 15.81 18.17
N TYR A 44 7.80 16.11 17.34
CA TYR A 44 8.34 15.17 16.33
C TYR A 44 7.27 14.58 15.39
N ALA A 45 6.15 15.28 15.16
CA ALA A 45 5.07 14.79 14.30
C ALA A 45 5.58 14.39 12.92
N TYR A 46 6.44 15.21 12.29
CA TYR A 46 7.04 14.87 11.01
C TYR A 46 7.82 13.55 11.04
N SER A 47 8.69 13.36 12.04
CA SER A 47 9.49 12.14 12.17
C SER A 47 8.61 10.90 12.37
N ARG A 48 7.53 11.03 13.15
CA ARG A 48 6.55 9.95 13.33
C ARG A 48 5.81 9.63 12.02
N MET A 49 5.41 10.66 11.27
CA MET A 49 4.77 10.51 9.96
C MET A 49 5.69 9.81 8.95
N PHE A 50 6.96 10.21 8.91
CA PHE A 50 7.97 9.60 8.05
C PHE A 50 8.18 8.12 8.37
N ILE A 51 8.41 7.79 9.65
CA ILE A 51 8.60 6.39 10.08
C ILE A 51 7.35 5.56 9.80
N ALA A 52 6.16 6.08 10.08
CA ALA A 52 4.90 5.40 9.78
C ALA A 52 4.77 5.10 8.28
N THR A 53 5.15 6.05 7.42
CA THR A 53 5.14 5.87 5.97
C THR A 53 6.06 4.73 5.51
N ILE A 54 7.28 4.63 6.08
CA ILE A 54 8.20 3.53 5.79
C ILE A 54 7.60 2.20 6.24
N LEU A 55 7.06 2.13 7.47
CA LEU A 55 6.43 0.91 8.01
C LEU A 55 5.26 0.45 7.15
N ILE A 56 4.40 1.38 6.71
CA ILE A 56 3.28 1.11 5.80
C ILE A 56 3.79 0.56 4.47
N GLY A 57 4.80 1.20 3.89
CA GLY A 57 5.43 0.76 2.65
C GLY A 57 5.96 -0.67 2.73
N ILE A 58 6.60 -1.04 3.85
CA ILE A 58 7.05 -2.41 4.11
C ILE A 58 5.85 -3.34 4.31
N GLY A 59 4.86 -2.92 5.10
CA GLY A 59 3.68 -3.69 5.47
C GLY A 59 2.84 -4.13 4.29
N PHE A 60 2.72 -3.30 3.25
CA PHE A 60 2.11 -3.70 1.97
C PHE A 60 3.11 -4.31 1.00
N GLY A 61 4.31 -3.74 0.90
CA GLY A 61 5.31 -4.16 -0.08
C GLY A 61 5.80 -5.60 0.12
N ALA A 62 6.25 -5.96 1.32
CA ALA A 62 6.85 -7.29 1.56
C ALA A 62 5.85 -8.45 1.39
N PRO A 63 4.62 -8.42 1.94
CA PRO A 63 3.66 -9.50 1.78
C PRO A 63 3.21 -9.73 0.34
N SER A 64 3.34 -8.74 -0.54
CA SER A 64 3.02 -8.89 -1.97
C SER A 64 3.88 -9.97 -2.68
N ALA A 65 5.02 -10.38 -2.13
CA ALA A 65 5.81 -11.48 -2.67
C ALA A 65 5.05 -12.82 -2.74
N ILE A 66 3.97 -12.96 -1.96
CA ILE A 66 3.10 -14.14 -1.98
C ILE A 66 2.44 -14.38 -3.34
N TYR A 67 2.26 -13.32 -4.15
CA TYR A 67 1.71 -13.42 -5.50
C TYR A 67 2.62 -14.18 -6.46
N GLU A 68 3.94 -14.11 -6.26
CA GLU A 68 4.94 -14.75 -7.13
C GLU A 68 5.28 -16.18 -6.71
N GLY A 69 5.30 -16.46 -5.39
CA GLY A 69 5.92 -17.68 -4.87
C GLY A 69 4.99 -18.72 -4.26
N SER A 70 3.72 -18.40 -4.02
CA SER A 70 2.77 -19.34 -3.40
C SER A 70 1.81 -19.96 -4.41
N ASP A 71 1.44 -21.22 -4.18
CA ASP A 71 0.42 -21.93 -4.97
C ASP A 71 -1.01 -21.70 -4.42
N MET A 72 -1.15 -20.75 -3.48
CA MET A 72 -2.44 -20.40 -2.88
C MET A 72 -3.41 -19.78 -3.91
N PRO A 73 -4.72 -19.97 -3.74
CA PRO A 73 -5.71 -19.30 -4.58
C PRO A 73 -5.67 -17.78 -4.38
N LEU A 74 -5.96 -17.03 -5.43
CA LEU A 74 -5.86 -15.57 -5.45
C LEU A 74 -6.58 -14.86 -4.27
N PRO A 75 -7.79 -15.27 -3.85
CA PRO A 75 -8.46 -14.67 -2.70
C PRO A 75 -7.67 -14.81 -1.39
N LEU A 76 -7.01 -15.95 -1.19
CA LEU A 76 -6.19 -16.17 0.02
C LEU A 76 -4.91 -15.35 -0.02
N LYS A 77 -4.27 -15.22 -1.19
CA LYS A 77 -3.13 -14.29 -1.37
C LYS A 77 -3.53 -12.85 -1.08
N ALA A 78 -4.70 -12.44 -1.56
CA ALA A 78 -5.26 -11.12 -1.28
C ALA A 78 -5.53 -10.92 0.21
N LEU A 79 -6.15 -11.90 0.88
CA LEU A 79 -6.42 -11.83 2.31
C LEU A 79 -5.12 -11.67 3.12
N VAL A 80 -4.07 -12.44 2.81
CA VAL A 80 -2.78 -12.35 3.53
C VAL A 80 -2.10 -11.00 3.27
N HIS A 81 -2.01 -10.57 2.01
CA HIS A 81 -1.39 -9.28 1.67
C HIS A 81 -2.14 -8.11 2.31
N MET A 82 -3.46 -8.07 2.14
CA MET A 82 -4.31 -6.98 2.65
C MET A 82 -4.39 -7.01 4.17
N GLY A 83 -4.50 -8.20 4.77
CA GLY A 83 -4.55 -8.35 6.23
C GLY A 83 -3.29 -7.83 6.91
N ILE A 84 -2.11 -8.21 6.41
CA ILE A 84 -0.84 -7.72 6.97
C ILE A 84 -0.68 -6.23 6.72
N GLY A 85 -0.88 -5.77 5.48
CA GLY A 85 -0.71 -4.37 5.11
C GLY A 85 -1.63 -3.43 5.89
N CYS A 86 -2.92 -3.76 5.98
CA CYS A 86 -3.88 -2.95 6.74
C CYS A 86 -3.56 -2.96 8.24
N SER A 87 -3.20 -4.11 8.82
CA SER A 87 -2.85 -4.16 10.25
C SER A 87 -1.64 -3.28 10.58
N VAL A 88 -0.60 -3.32 9.74
CA VAL A 88 0.58 -2.46 9.90
C VAL A 88 0.21 -0.99 9.70
N TYR A 89 -0.65 -0.69 8.73
CA TYR A 89 -1.15 0.67 8.52
C TYR A 89 -1.88 1.19 9.74
N THR A 90 -2.88 0.48 10.23
CA THR A 90 -3.68 0.93 11.38
C THR A 90 -2.78 1.20 12.58
N ALA A 91 -1.84 0.30 12.88
CA ALA A 91 -0.89 0.48 13.98
C ALA A 91 0.02 1.70 13.79
N ALA A 92 0.59 1.88 12.59
CA ALA A 92 1.44 3.00 12.26
C ALA A 92 0.68 4.34 12.28
N ALA A 93 -0.57 4.36 11.80
CA ALA A 93 -1.45 5.52 11.78
C ALA A 93 -1.88 5.95 13.19
N LEU A 94 -2.18 4.99 14.08
CA LEU A 94 -2.42 5.26 15.50
C LEU A 94 -1.20 5.91 16.16
N TRP A 95 -0.01 5.34 15.95
CA TRP A 95 1.23 5.86 16.53
C TRP A 95 1.63 7.23 15.98
N ALA A 96 1.41 7.46 14.67
CA ALA A 96 1.64 8.75 14.03
C ALA A 96 0.60 9.81 14.44
N GLY A 97 -0.50 9.41 15.07
CA GLY A 97 -1.57 10.31 15.50
C GLY A 97 -2.51 10.75 14.37
N TRP A 98 -2.64 9.94 13.30
CA TRP A 98 -3.54 10.23 12.18
C TRP A 98 -5.00 9.89 12.50
N ILE A 99 -5.21 8.88 13.35
CA ILE A 99 -6.56 8.44 13.74
C ILE A 99 -7.06 9.34 14.88
N PRO A 100 -8.24 9.99 14.75
CA PRO A 100 -8.76 10.90 15.75
C PRO A 100 -9.39 10.15 16.94
N THR A 101 -8.57 9.59 17.81
CA THR A 101 -9.02 8.77 18.97
C THR A 101 -9.84 9.54 20.00
N GLY A 102 -9.72 10.87 20.04
CA GLY A 102 -10.49 11.75 20.94
C GLY A 102 -11.84 12.24 20.39
N GLN A 103 -12.18 11.98 19.12
CA GLN A 103 -13.39 12.50 18.46
C GLN A 103 -14.58 11.52 18.50
N GLY A 104 -14.48 10.47 19.33
CA GLY A 104 -15.50 9.44 19.49
C GLY A 104 -15.37 8.27 18.50
N LEU A 105 -16.07 7.17 18.82
CA LEU A 105 -15.96 5.91 18.09
C LEU A 105 -16.34 6.03 16.60
N GLY A 106 -17.33 6.87 16.27
CA GLY A 106 -17.78 7.07 14.89
C GLY A 106 -16.68 7.63 13.97
N ALA A 107 -15.92 8.63 14.44
CA ALA A 107 -14.82 9.22 13.69
C ALA A 107 -13.67 8.22 13.46
N MET A 108 -13.37 7.40 14.47
CA MET A 108 -12.39 6.31 14.33
C MET A 108 -12.83 5.29 13.28
N LEU A 109 -14.08 4.81 13.35
CA LEU A 109 -14.62 3.84 12.40
C LEU A 109 -14.64 4.38 10.96
N LEU A 110 -14.96 5.67 10.78
CA LEU A 110 -14.91 6.31 9.47
C LEU A 110 -13.47 6.31 8.90
N TYR A 111 -12.48 6.64 9.72
CA TYR A 111 -11.08 6.64 9.32
C TYR A 111 -10.60 5.23 8.93
N LEU A 112 -10.92 4.23 9.75
CA LEU A 112 -10.62 2.82 9.48
C LEU A 112 -11.34 2.30 8.21
N ALA A 113 -12.58 2.70 7.99
CA ALA A 113 -13.29 2.36 6.75
C ALA A 113 -12.62 3.02 5.53
N GLY A 114 -12.20 4.28 5.67
CA GLY A 114 -11.49 5.04 4.64
C GLY A 114 -10.14 4.41 4.24
N GLU A 115 -9.32 4.01 5.21
CA GLU A 115 -8.02 3.37 4.93
C GLU A 115 -8.21 2.01 4.23
N LEU A 116 -9.17 1.19 4.68
CA LEU A 116 -9.45 -0.12 4.09
C LEU A 116 -9.97 0.04 2.65
N LEU A 117 -10.85 1.01 2.43
CA LEU A 117 -11.39 1.31 1.11
C LEU A 117 -10.27 1.79 0.17
N LEU A 118 -9.42 2.71 0.60
CA LEU A 118 -8.31 3.21 -0.21
C LEU A 118 -7.33 2.09 -0.56
N ALA A 119 -6.92 1.28 0.42
CA ALA A 119 -6.05 0.14 0.19
C ALA A 119 -6.66 -0.83 -0.82
N PHE A 120 -7.96 -1.13 -0.69
CA PHE A 120 -8.66 -2.02 -1.59
C PHE A 120 -8.75 -1.46 -3.01
N LEU A 121 -9.03 -0.16 -3.17
CA LEU A 121 -9.05 0.51 -4.48
C LEU A 121 -7.69 0.47 -5.18
N ILE A 122 -6.60 0.75 -4.45
CA ILE A 122 -5.23 0.69 -4.97
C ILE A 122 -4.94 -0.75 -5.44
N TRP A 123 -5.22 -1.74 -4.59
CA TRP A 123 -5.02 -3.15 -4.93
C TRP A 123 -5.85 -3.57 -6.15
N LEU A 124 -7.12 -3.16 -6.22
CA LEU A 124 -8.00 -3.47 -7.35
C LEU A 124 -7.47 -2.87 -8.66
N GLY A 125 -6.96 -1.63 -8.60
CA GLY A 125 -6.31 -0.97 -9.73
C GLY A 125 -5.11 -1.76 -10.25
N TYR A 126 -4.21 -2.18 -9.37
CA TYR A 126 -3.08 -3.04 -9.73
C TYR A 126 -3.53 -4.40 -10.27
N ALA A 127 -4.48 -5.06 -9.62
CA ALA A 127 -5.00 -6.35 -10.05
C ALA A 127 -5.59 -6.27 -11.46
N TRP A 128 -6.36 -5.22 -11.75
CA TRP A 128 -6.92 -4.97 -13.08
C TRP A 128 -5.84 -4.69 -14.12
N TYR A 129 -4.88 -3.81 -13.80
CA TYR A 129 -3.76 -3.49 -14.68
C TYR A 129 -2.97 -4.75 -15.06
N TYR A 130 -2.56 -5.56 -14.09
CA TYR A 130 -1.78 -6.77 -14.34
C TYR A 130 -2.58 -7.85 -15.07
N ARG A 131 -3.89 -8.00 -14.82
CA ARG A 131 -4.76 -8.89 -15.60
C ARG A 131 -4.79 -8.48 -17.07
N LYS A 132 -4.94 -7.18 -17.36
CA LYS A 132 -4.89 -6.67 -18.74
C LYS A 132 -3.53 -6.87 -19.39
N LEU A 133 -2.45 -6.62 -18.67
CA LEU A 133 -1.09 -6.80 -19.17
C LEU A 133 -0.81 -8.27 -19.52
N ALA A 134 -1.20 -9.21 -18.65
CA ALA A 134 -1.08 -10.64 -18.91
C ALA A 134 -1.88 -11.06 -20.15
N GLY A 135 -3.10 -10.54 -20.34
CA GLY A 135 -3.90 -10.78 -21.55
C GLY A 135 -3.17 -10.32 -22.82
N LYS A 136 -2.61 -9.10 -22.82
CA LYS A 136 -1.82 -8.57 -23.94
C LYS A 136 -0.57 -9.41 -24.24
N MET A 137 0.15 -9.84 -23.20
CA MET A 137 1.34 -10.69 -23.36
C MET A 137 0.97 -12.05 -23.95
N ASN A 138 -0.12 -12.67 -23.48
CA ASN A 138 -0.60 -13.95 -24.00
C ASN A 138 -1.01 -13.84 -25.47
N GLN A 139 -1.66 -12.75 -25.87
CA GLN A 139 -1.99 -12.50 -27.27
C GLN A 139 -0.73 -12.39 -28.14
N ARG A 140 0.27 -11.60 -27.71
CA ARG A 140 1.56 -11.48 -28.41
C ARG A 140 2.28 -12.81 -28.57
N ILE A 141 2.24 -13.67 -27.56
CA ILE A 141 2.85 -15.01 -27.62
C ILE A 141 2.14 -15.89 -28.65
N ARG A 142 0.82 -15.75 -28.84
CA ARG A 142 0.07 -16.49 -29.86
C ARG A 142 0.42 -16.02 -31.26
N GLU A 143 0.45 -14.70 -31.47
CA GLU A 143 0.86 -14.10 -32.75
C GLU A 143 2.26 -14.61 -33.18
N MET A 144 3.26 -14.59 -32.28
CA MET A 144 4.61 -15.10 -32.58
C MET A 144 4.72 -16.62 -32.80
N LYS A 145 3.68 -17.40 -32.49
CA LYS A 145 3.65 -18.86 -32.73
C LYS A 145 2.90 -19.22 -34.01
N GLU A 146 2.12 -18.28 -34.53
CA GLU A 146 1.35 -18.43 -35.77
C GLU A 146 2.15 -17.93 -37.00
N ASP A 147 3.25 -17.17 -36.78
CA ASP A 147 4.32 -16.84 -37.73
C ASP A 147 5.45 -17.90 -37.74
#